data_AF-A0A4R6YIT1-F1
#
_entry.id   AF-A0A4R6YIT1-F1
#
_cell.length_a   1.000
_cell.length_b   1.000
_cell.length_c   1.000
_cell.angle_alpha   90.00
_cell.angle_beta   90.00
_cell.angle_gamma   90.00
#
_symmetry.space_group_name_H-M   'P 1'
#
loop_
_entity.id
_entity.type
_entity.pdbx_description
1 polymer ?
#
loop_
_entity_poly.entity_id
_entity_poly.type
_entity_poly.pdbx_seq_one_letter_code
_entity_poly.pdbx_strand_id
1 'polypeptide(L)'
;MAFLLSPLGRVLGALAVTASLMGLSWLHGYQQGAASERQAILTRSVEVLRERTKVDDQIRDMDAAGLCTALGGVFEDGSCQ
;
A
#
# COMPACT_ATOMS: atom_id res chain seq x y z
N MET A 1 17.74 -47.04 -7.90
CA MET A 1 17.73 -46.99 -6.41
C MET A 1 19.14 -46.92 -5.80
N ALA A 2 20.17 -47.62 -6.32
CA ALA A 2 21.51 -47.65 -5.72
C ALA A 2 22.24 -46.28 -5.67
N PHE A 3 22.03 -45.41 -6.67
CA PHE A 3 22.69 -44.09 -6.72
C PHE A 3 22.23 -43.11 -5.62
N LEU A 4 21.00 -43.22 -5.12
CA LEU A 4 20.46 -42.35 -4.07
C LEU A 4 21.06 -42.62 -2.69
N LEU A 5 21.52 -43.85 -2.43
CA LEU A 5 22.16 -44.23 -1.17
C LEU A 5 23.66 -43.94 -1.15
N SER A 6 24.25 -43.63 -2.30
CA SER A 6 25.64 -43.19 -2.39
C SER A 6 25.83 -41.83 -1.70
N PRO A 7 27.02 -41.54 -1.12
CA PRO A 7 27.29 -40.25 -0.50
C PRO A 7 27.09 -39.09 -1.47
N LEU A 8 27.42 -39.27 -2.75
CA LEU A 8 27.20 -38.28 -3.80
C LEU A 8 25.71 -38.03 -4.06
N GLY A 9 24.91 -39.09 -4.14
CA GLY A 9 23.46 -39.00 -4.36
C GLY A 9 22.73 -38.32 -3.21
N ARG A 10 23.19 -38.53 -1.96
CA ARG A 10 22.66 -37.82 -0.79
C ARG A 10 22.95 -36.33 -0.82
N VAL A 11 24.18 -35.93 -1.19
CA VAL A 11 24.55 -34.51 -1.31
C VAL A 11 23.75 -33.82 -2.41
N LEU A 12 23.65 -34.44 -3.58
CA LEU A 12 22.87 -33.89 -4.70
C LEU A 12 21.37 -33.82 -4.36
N GLY A 13 20.83 -34.84 -3.69
CA GLY A 13 19.45 -34.82 -3.21
C GLY A 13 19.19 -33.70 -2.20
N ALA A 14 20.09 -33.50 -1.25
CA ALA A 14 19.99 -32.40 -0.28
C ALA A 14 20.04 -31.03 -0.96
N LEU A 15 20.96 -30.84 -1.91
CA LEU A 15 21.07 -29.60 -2.69
C LEU A 15 19.81 -29.32 -3.53
N ALA A 16 19.25 -30.35 -4.15
CA ALA A 16 18.02 -30.21 -4.93
C ALA A 16 16.85 -29.78 -4.04
N VAL A 17 16.73 -30.36 -2.85
CA VAL A 17 15.68 -30.00 -1.87
C VAL A 17 15.87 -28.57 -1.39
N THR A 18 17.08 -28.17 -0.98
CA THR A 18 17.33 -26.81 -0.49
C THR A 18 17.12 -25.76 -1.57
N ALA A 19 17.59 -26.01 -2.80
CA ALA A 19 17.35 -25.13 -3.95
C ALA A 19 15.85 -25.00 -4.25
N SER A 20 15.10 -26.10 -4.17
CA SER A 20 13.65 -26.09 -4.38
C SER A 20 12.93 -25.27 -3.30
N LEU A 21 13.29 -25.46 -2.02
CA LEU A 21 12.72 -24.70 -0.91
C LEU A 21 13.03 -23.20 -1.02
N MET A 22 14.27 -22.85 -1.35
CA MET A 22 14.67 -21.46 -1.59
C MET A 22 13.88 -20.85 -2.76
N GLY A 23 13.81 -21.53 -3.90
CA GLY A 23 13.07 -21.05 -5.06
C GLY A 23 11.58 -20.82 -4.78
N LEU A 24 10.93 -21.78 -4.11
CA LEU A 24 9.52 -21.64 -3.71
C LEU A 24 9.31 -20.50 -2.72
N SER A 25 10.19 -20.36 -1.72
CA SER A 25 10.10 -19.29 -0.73
C SER A 25 10.26 -17.90 -1.37
N TRP A 26 11.18 -17.76 -2.33
CA TRP A 26 11.37 -16.51 -3.06
C TRP A 26 10.15 -16.21 -3.93
N LEU A 27 9.68 -17.16 -4.73
CA LEU A 27 8.49 -16.96 -5.57
C LEU A 27 7.28 -16.51 -4.74
N HIS A 28 7.06 -17.15 -3.59
CA HIS A 28 5.95 -16.80 -2.71
C HIS A 28 6.14 -15.40 -2.10
N GLY A 29 7.33 -15.10 -1.57
CA GLY A 29 7.64 -13.78 -1.03
C GLY A 29 7.52 -12.66 -2.07
N TYR A 30 7.96 -12.91 -3.31
CA TYR A 30 7.88 -11.95 -4.40
C TYR A 30 6.43 -11.64 -4.79
N GLN A 31 5.59 -12.66 -4.91
CA GLN A 31 4.16 -12.48 -5.20
C GLN A 31 3.44 -11.73 -4.08
N GLN A 32 3.71 -12.06 -2.83
CA GLN A 32 3.15 -11.35 -1.68
C GLN A 32 3.63 -9.89 -1.62
N GLY A 33 4.92 -9.64 -1.87
CA GLY A 33 5.49 -8.30 -1.93
C GLY A 33 4.79 -7.44 -2.99
N ALA A 34 4.71 -7.93 -4.22
CA ALA A 34 4.05 -7.22 -5.32
C ALA A 34 2.55 -6.97 -5.05
N ALA A 35 1.86 -7.91 -4.41
CA ALA A 35 0.46 -7.72 -4.00
C ALA A 35 0.33 -6.66 -2.89
N SER A 36 1.23 -6.68 -1.90
CA SER A 36 1.24 -5.74 -0.78
C SER A 36 1.49 -4.30 -1.23
N GLU A 37 2.40 -4.10 -2.20
CA GLU A 37 2.67 -2.77 -2.75
C GLU A 37 1.45 -2.19 -3.48
N ARG A 38 0.77 -3.02 -4.29
CA ARG A 38 -0.45 -2.61 -4.99
C ARG A 38 -1.57 -2.25 -4.02
N GLN A 39 -1.74 -3.05 -2.95
CA GLN A 39 -2.71 -2.75 -1.90
C GLN A 39 -2.35 -1.49 -1.12
N ALA A 40 -1.08 -1.25 -0.81
CA ALA A 40 -0.64 -0.03 -0.13
C ALA A 40 -0.92 1.23 -0.96
N ILE A 41 -0.66 1.18 -2.27
CA ILE A 41 -0.96 2.29 -3.20
C ILE A 41 -2.47 2.56 -3.26
N LEU A 42 -3.28 1.50 -3.37
CA LEU A 42 -4.74 1.64 -3.40
C LEU A 42 -5.27 2.23 -2.09
N THR A 43 -4.80 1.72 -0.96
CA THR A 43 -5.19 2.17 0.38
C THR A 43 -4.87 3.65 0.59
N ARG A 44 -3.65 4.07 0.21
CA ARG A 44 -3.26 5.49 0.28
C ARG A 44 -4.17 6.36 -0.59
N SER A 45 -4.53 5.91 -1.78
CA SER A 45 -5.43 6.66 -2.68
C SER A 45 -6.83 6.80 -2.08
N VAL A 46 -7.37 5.73 -1.48
CA VAL A 46 -8.67 5.75 -0.81
C VAL A 46 -8.67 6.69 0.40
N GLU A 47 -7.60 6.70 1.19
CA GLU A 47 -7.48 7.58 2.36
C GLU A 47 -7.48 9.05 1.95
N VAL A 48 -6.72 9.41 0.90
CA VAL A 48 -6.71 10.78 0.36
C VAL A 48 -8.10 11.19 -0.13
N LEU A 49 -8.85 10.27 -0.76
CA LEU A 49 -10.21 10.56 -1.19
C LEU A 49 -11.16 10.77 0.00
N ARG A 50 -11.06 9.96 1.06
CA ARG A 50 -11.83 10.15 2.29
C ARG A 50 -11.53 11.50 2.94
N GLU A 51 -10.26 11.87 3.03
CA GLU A 51 -9.83 13.15 3.59
C GLU A 51 -10.46 14.31 2.80
N ARG A 52 -10.43 14.23 1.46
CA ARG A 52 -11.07 15.23 0.59
C ARG A 52 -12.57 15.32 0.80
N THR A 53 -13.28 14.19 0.86
CA THR A 53 -14.72 14.19 1.12
C THR A 53 -15.04 14.82 2.47
N LYS A 54 -14.24 14.53 3.50
CA LYS A 54 -14.42 15.12 4.84
C LYS A 54 -14.17 16.63 4.83
N VAL A 55 -13.19 17.10 4.07
CA VAL A 55 -12.93 18.55 3.90
C VAL A 55 -14.07 19.20 3.12
N ASP A 56 -14.59 18.55 2.08
CA ASP A 56 -15.68 19.06 1.26
C ASP A 56 -16.98 19.18 2.06
N ASP A 57 -17.30 18.18 2.89
CA ASP A 57 -18.42 18.24 3.82
C ASP A 57 -18.26 19.37 4.85
N GLN A 58 -17.05 19.56 5.40
CA GLN A 58 -16.77 20.67 6.31
C GLN A 58 -16.92 22.04 5.63
N ILE A 59 -16.43 22.18 4.39
CA ILE A 59 -16.56 23.41 3.60
C ILE A 59 -18.03 23.68 3.26
N ARG A 60 -18.80 22.65 2.90
CA ARG A 60 -20.23 22.79 2.58
C ARG A 60 -21.04 23.24 3.80
N ASP A 61 -20.69 22.75 4.98
CA ASP A 61 -21.39 23.08 6.22
C ASP A 61 -20.88 24.39 6.85
N MET A 62 -19.84 25.02 6.29
CA MET A 62 -19.37 26.35 6.71
C MET A 62 -20.20 27.48 6.08
N ASP A 63 -20.46 28.53 6.86
CA ASP A 63 -21.06 29.75 6.35
C ASP A 63 -20.05 30.57 5.50
N ALA A 64 -20.56 31.47 4.67
CA ALA A 64 -19.73 32.24 3.74
C ALA A 64 -18.64 33.08 4.47
N ALA A 65 -18.93 33.53 5.69
CA ALA A 65 -18.00 34.29 6.53
C ALA A 65 -16.87 33.40 7.08
N GLY A 66 -17.21 32.22 7.59
CA GLY A 66 -16.26 31.22 8.07
C GLY A 66 -15.39 30.69 6.94
N LEU A 67 -15.95 30.48 5.74
CA LEU A 67 -15.18 30.07 4.57
C LEU A 67 -14.17 31.13 4.14
N CYS A 68 -14.59 32.40 4.12
CA CYS A 68 -13.72 33.53 3.78
C CYS A 68 -12.52 33.63 4.74
N THR A 69 -12.77 33.52 6.05
CA THR A 69 -11.71 33.58 7.06
C THR A 69 -10.78 32.36 7.02
N ALA A 70 -11.31 31.16 6.78
CA ALA A 70 -10.51 29.94 6.64
C ALA A 70 -9.57 29.97 5.43
N LEU A 71 -9.96 30.68 4.36
CA LEU A 71 -9.15 30.91 3.17
C LEU A 71 -8.15 32.08 3.32
N GLY A 72 -8.18 32.79 4.46
CA GLY A 72 -7.28 33.90 4.76
C GLY A 72 -7.76 35.28 4.33
N GLY A 73 -9.02 35.40 3.89
CA GLY A 73 -9.66 36.67 3.54
C GLY A 73 -10.37 37.33 4.73
N VAL A 74 -10.87 38.54 4.51
CA VAL A 74 -11.68 39.29 5.46
C VAL A 74 -13.12 39.38 4.93
N PHE A 75 -14.09 38.99 5.76
CA PHE A 75 -15.50 39.06 5.38
C PHE A 75 -16.10 40.41 5.77
N GLU A 76 -16.43 41.26 4.79
CA GLU A 76 -16.98 42.60 4.96
C GLU A 76 -18.14 42.84 3.98
N ASP A 77 -19.21 43.51 4.45
CA ASP A 77 -20.39 43.87 3.64
C ASP A 77 -21.04 42.70 2.86
N GLY A 78 -20.97 41.48 3.41
CA GLY A 78 -21.51 40.28 2.77
C GLY A 78 -20.64 39.71 1.64
N SER A 79 -19.40 40.20 1.50
CA SER A 79 -18.41 39.78 0.52
C SER A 79 -17.10 39.33 1.20
N CYS A 80 -16.37 38.42 0.55
CA CYS A 80 -15.01 38.07 0.94
C CYS A 80 -14.00 38.96 0.19
N GLN A 81 -13.07 39.59 0.91
CA GLN A 81 -11.99 40.44 0.39
C GLN A 81 -10.61 39.85 0.67
#